data_AF-A0A2H9LLH8-F1
#
_entry.id   AF-A0A2H9LLH8-F1
#
_cell.length_a   1.000
_cell.length_b   1.000
_cell.length_c   1.000
_cell.angle_alpha   90.00
_cell.angle_beta   90.00
_cell.angle_gamma   90.00
#
_symmetry.space_group_name_H-M   'P 1'
#
loop_
_entity.id
_entity.type
_entity.pdbx_description
1 polymer ?
#
loop_
_entity_poly.entity_id
_entity_poly.type
_entity_poly.pdbx_seq_one_letter_code
_entity_poly.pdbx_strand_id
1 'polypeptide(L)'
;MTLISKFDPWRSPLCTCPPKLTLNPYTGCDHACVYCYASSYIPRFFNCRPKKELVSRLRRECRNLKGEIISMSNSSDPYPNLESKTGSTRQCLEIMSTCNCRIQIITKSSLVTRDIDIL
;
A
#
# COMPACT_ATOMS: atom_id res chain seq x y z
N MET A 1 8.88 -11.75 -7.88
CA MET A 1 8.19 -11.52 -6.59
C MET A 1 6.75 -11.16 -6.87
N THR A 2 5.81 -11.62 -6.05
CA THR A 2 4.40 -11.19 -6.09
C THR A 2 4.26 -9.73 -5.66
N LEU A 3 3.27 -9.03 -6.20
CA LEU A 3 2.97 -7.65 -5.83
C LEU A 3 2.05 -7.61 -4.61
N ILE A 4 1.00 -8.44 -4.63
CA ILE A 4 0.10 -8.70 -3.50
C ILE A 4 0.66 -9.91 -2.75
N SER A 5 0.88 -9.77 -1.46
CA SER A 5 1.38 -10.85 -0.61
C SER A 5 0.57 -10.94 0.67
N LYS A 6 0.63 -12.08 1.37
CA LYS A 6 0.08 -12.19 2.71
C LYS A 6 0.75 -11.16 3.62
N PHE A 7 -0.05 -10.43 4.40
CA PHE A 7 0.48 -9.64 5.49
C PHE A 7 0.87 -10.59 6.63
N ASP A 8 2.15 -10.64 6.95
CA ASP A 8 2.68 -11.44 8.05
C ASP A 8 3.56 -10.54 8.94
N PRO A 9 3.06 -10.10 10.10
CA PRO A 9 3.83 -9.34 11.07
C PRO A 9 4.76 -10.29 11.85
N TRP A 10 5.67 -10.95 11.13
CA TRP A 10 6.71 -11.81 11.68
C TRP A 10 6.19 -13.02 12.46
N ARG A 11 4.99 -13.50 12.12
CA ARG A 11 4.29 -14.59 12.84
C ARG A 11 4.19 -14.35 14.35
N SER A 12 4.18 -13.08 14.75
CA SER A 12 4.12 -12.72 16.16
C SER A 12 2.82 -13.24 16.77
N PRO A 13 2.87 -14.01 17.88
CA PRO A 13 1.67 -14.50 18.56
C PRO A 13 0.85 -13.36 19.17
N LEU A 14 1.40 -12.15 19.22
CA LEU A 14 0.74 -10.94 19.72
C LEU A 14 -0.10 -10.23 18.64
N CYS A 15 0.00 -10.58 17.35
CA CYS A 15 -0.92 -9.99 16.36
C CYS A 15 -2.29 -10.65 16.43
N THR A 16 -3.27 -9.91 16.91
CA THR A 16 -4.69 -10.28 16.91
C THR A 16 -5.40 -9.90 15.61
N CYS A 17 -4.65 -9.39 14.64
CA CYS A 17 -5.16 -8.89 13.39
C CYS A 17 -5.79 -10.01 12.53
N PRO A 18 -6.95 -9.77 11.87
CA PRO A 18 -7.50 -10.74 10.94
C PRO A 18 -6.56 -10.95 9.75
N PRO A 19 -6.61 -12.12 9.09
CA PRO A 19 -5.85 -12.38 7.87
C PRO A 19 -6.13 -11.32 6.81
N LYS A 20 -5.07 -10.76 6.25
CA LYS A 20 -5.14 -9.77 5.19
C LYS A 20 -3.97 -9.91 4.23
N LEU A 21 -4.15 -9.40 3.03
CA LEU A 21 -3.09 -9.22 2.05
C LEU A 21 -2.51 -7.81 2.20
N THR A 22 -1.36 -7.57 1.59
CA THR A 22 -0.74 -6.25 1.54
C THR A 22 -0.30 -5.91 0.13
N LEU A 23 -0.48 -4.64 -0.22
CA LEU A 23 -0.03 -4.03 -1.46
C LEU A 23 0.71 -2.74 -1.11
N ASN A 24 1.87 -2.53 -1.73
CA ASN A 24 2.72 -1.37 -1.46
C ASN A 24 3.06 -0.69 -2.81
N PRO A 25 2.38 0.42 -3.16
CA PRO A 25 2.69 1.23 -4.35
C PRO A 25 4.08 1.87 -4.30
N TYR A 26 4.56 2.14 -3.08
CA TYR A 26 5.83 2.80 -2.81
C TYR A 26 6.74 1.97 -1.91
N THR A 27 8.05 2.14 -2.09
CA THR A 27 9.08 1.72 -1.13
C THR A 27 9.65 2.96 -0.43
N GLY A 28 9.57 3.00 0.89
CA GLY A 28 9.93 4.19 1.66
C GLY A 28 8.75 5.18 1.80
N CYS A 29 9.00 6.27 2.51
CA CYS A 29 8.01 7.32 2.75
C CYS A 29 8.72 8.66 3.01
N ASP A 30 8.30 9.71 2.30
CA ASP A 30 8.87 11.07 2.37
C ASP A 30 8.13 11.99 3.36
N HIS A 31 7.18 11.46 4.16
CA HIS A 31 6.65 12.16 5.34
C HIS A 31 7.71 12.39 6.43
N ALA A 32 8.81 11.62 6.39
CA ALA A 32 9.96 11.76 7.26
C ALA A 32 9.63 11.80 8.78
N CYS A 33 8.63 11.03 9.22
CA CYS A 33 8.28 10.95 10.64
C CYS A 33 9.47 10.44 11.47
N VAL A 34 9.86 11.21 12.49
CA VAL A 34 11.02 10.92 13.36
C VAL A 34 10.94 9.57 14.08
N TYR A 35 9.73 9.05 14.28
CA TYR A 35 9.44 7.80 14.99
C TYR A 35 9.11 6.63 14.05
N CYS A 36 9.42 6.72 12.76
CA CYS A 36 9.00 5.70 11.80
C CYS A 36 9.74 4.37 12.01
N TYR A 37 9.05 3.33 12.49
CA TYR A 37 9.65 2.01 12.69
C TYR A 37 10.24 1.42 11.40
N ALA A 38 9.65 1.71 10.23
CA ALA A 38 10.08 1.17 8.95
C ALA A 38 11.46 1.68 8.49
N SER A 39 11.94 2.81 9.02
CA SER A 39 13.28 3.30 8.72
C SER A 39 14.39 2.43 9.30
N SER A 40 14.09 1.56 10.28
CA SER A 40 15.07 0.65 10.88
C SER A 40 15.47 -0.51 9.97
N TYR A 41 14.63 -0.89 9.00
CA TYR A 41 14.87 -2.08 8.16
C TYR A 41 14.76 -1.82 6.65
N ILE A 42 14.31 -0.63 6.22
CA ILE A 42 14.29 -0.25 4.79
C ILE A 42 15.44 0.73 4.50
N PRO A 43 16.43 0.34 3.67
CA PRO A 43 17.51 1.24 3.29
C PRO A 43 17.00 2.49 2.56
N ARG A 44 17.58 3.64 2.91
CA ARG A 44 17.20 4.95 2.34
C ARG A 44 15.69 5.18 2.42
N PHE A 45 15.07 4.90 3.58
CA PHE A 45 13.62 4.91 3.76
C PHE A 45 12.95 6.24 3.37
N PHE A 46 13.58 7.36 3.72
CA PHE A 46 13.01 8.69 3.43
C PHE A 46 13.11 9.11 1.96
N ASN A 47 13.88 8.37 1.15
CA ASN A 47 13.86 8.51 -0.30
C ASN A 47 12.73 7.62 -0.84
N CYS A 48 11.53 8.18 -0.95
CA CYS A 48 10.34 7.48 -1.44
C CYS A 48 10.51 7.10 -2.92
N ARG A 49 10.23 5.83 -3.26
CA ARG A 49 10.43 5.28 -4.61
C ARG A 49 9.17 4.57 -5.10
N PRO A 50 8.60 4.94 -6.26
CA PRO A 50 7.50 4.22 -6.87
C PRO A 50 7.92 2.80 -7.26
N LYS A 51 6.99 1.86 -7.14
CA LYS A 51 7.23 0.47 -7.55
C LYS A 51 7.12 0.35 -9.08
N LYS A 52 8.13 -0.25 -9.71
CA LYS A 52 8.14 -0.48 -11.16
C LYS A 52 7.04 -1.47 -11.55
N GLU A 53 6.45 -1.25 -12.74
CA GLU A 53 5.44 -2.12 -13.35
C GLU A 53 4.23 -2.40 -12.43
N LEU A 54 3.90 -1.44 -11.57
CA LEU A 54 2.86 -1.58 -10.56
C LEU A 54 1.50 -1.92 -11.19
N VAL A 55 1.06 -1.12 -12.16
CA VAL A 55 -0.25 -1.24 -12.82
C VAL A 55 -0.40 -2.58 -13.55
N SER A 56 0.56 -2.94 -14.40
CA SER A 56 0.49 -4.16 -15.20
C SER A 56 0.46 -5.41 -14.32
N ARG A 57 1.27 -5.43 -13.26
CA ARG A 57 1.31 -6.54 -12.30
C ARG A 57 0.04 -6.60 -11.45
N LEU A 58 -0.47 -5.45 -11.00
CA LEU A 58 -1.69 -5.41 -10.20
C LEU A 58 -2.90 -5.93 -10.97
N ARG A 59 -3.08 -5.50 -12.23
CA ARG A 59 -4.16 -6.00 -13.09
C ARG A 59 -4.17 -7.52 -13.25
N ARG A 60 -2.99 -8.16 -13.24
CA ARG A 60 -2.87 -9.62 -13.31
C ARG A 60 -3.21 -10.28 -11.98
N GLU A 61 -2.70 -9.75 -10.87
CA GLU A 61 -2.83 -10.37 -9.55
C GLU A 61 -4.21 -10.14 -8.92
N CYS A 62 -4.85 -8.99 -9.16
CA CYS A 62 -6.17 -8.66 -8.60
C CYS A 62 -7.31 -9.56 -9.08
N ARG A 63 -7.19 -10.18 -10.26
CA ARG A 63 -8.21 -11.11 -10.79
C ARG A 63 -8.44 -12.34 -9.91
N ASN A 64 -7.46 -12.67 -9.07
CA ASN A 64 -7.51 -13.85 -8.20
C ASN A 64 -8.11 -13.55 -6.82
N LEU A 65 -8.47 -12.29 -6.55
CA LEU A 65 -9.05 -11.87 -5.28
C LEU A 65 -10.49 -12.39 -5.14
N LYS A 66 -10.82 -12.83 -3.93
CA LYS A 66 -12.09 -13.48 -3.56
C LYS A 66 -12.76 -12.80 -2.36
N GLY A 67 -12.50 -11.51 -2.14
CA GLY A 67 -13.06 -10.70 -1.05
C GLY A 67 -12.10 -10.48 0.13
N GLU A 68 -10.81 -10.77 -0.06
CA GLU A 68 -9.77 -10.52 0.95
C GLU A 68 -9.65 -9.02 1.27
N ILE A 69 -9.20 -8.72 2.49
CA ILE A 69 -8.80 -7.38 2.88
C ILE A 69 -7.39 -7.12 2.33
N ILE A 70 -7.20 -6.01 1.64
CA ILE A 70 -5.91 -5.52 1.18
C ILE A 70 -5.52 -4.31 2.04
N SER A 71 -4.49 -4.50 2.86
CA SER A 71 -3.88 -3.45 3.66
C SER A 71 -2.84 -2.71 2.83
N MET A 72 -3.13 -1.44 2.56
CA MET A 72 -2.26 -0.58 1.78
C MET A 72 -1.06 -0.11 2.61
N SER A 73 0.14 -0.29 2.07
CA SER A 73 1.39 0.35 2.55
C SER A 73 1.73 0.12 4.03
N ASN A 74 1.90 -1.13 4.47
CA ASN A 74 2.30 -1.45 5.86
C ASN A 74 3.79 -1.19 6.18
N SER A 75 4.58 -0.67 5.25
CA SER A 75 5.98 -0.25 5.51
C SER A 75 6.35 0.94 4.64
N SER A 76 5.36 1.76 4.34
CA SER A 76 5.41 3.02 3.60
C SER A 76 4.13 3.80 3.95
N ASP A 77 3.80 4.85 3.20
CA ASP A 77 2.47 5.45 3.25
C ASP A 77 1.83 5.23 1.87
N PRO A 78 0.49 5.05 1.75
CA PRO A 78 -0.15 5.01 0.44
C PRO A 78 -0.21 6.39 -0.22
N TYR A 79 -0.12 7.47 0.56
CA TYR A 79 -0.13 8.85 0.08
C TYR A 79 1.10 9.64 0.54
N PRO A 80 2.33 9.24 0.14
CA PRO A 80 3.52 10.07 0.32
C PRO A 80 3.36 11.40 -0.44
N ASN A 81 4.21 12.39 -0.16
CA ASN A 81 4.22 13.64 -0.92
C ASN A 81 4.38 13.40 -2.43
N LEU A 82 5.18 12.38 -2.80
CA LEU A 82 5.36 11.94 -4.18
C LEU A 82 4.03 11.55 -4.89
N GLU A 83 3.03 11.02 -4.18
CA GLU A 83 1.73 10.60 -4.74
C GLU A 83 0.97 11.75 -5.42
N SER A 84 1.22 12.99 -5.01
CA SER A 84 0.65 14.18 -5.68
C SER A 84 1.05 14.27 -7.15
N LYS A 85 2.21 13.72 -7.53
CA LYS A 85 2.75 13.74 -8.89
C LYS A 85 2.57 12.41 -9.61
N THR A 86 2.77 11.30 -8.91
CA THR A 86 2.82 9.96 -9.52
C THR A 86 1.46 9.28 -9.64
N GLY A 87 0.49 9.60 -8.76
CA GLY A 87 -0.86 9.02 -8.81
C GLY A 87 -0.89 7.48 -8.69
N SER A 88 0.17 6.85 -8.17
CA SER A 88 0.30 5.39 -8.21
C SER A 88 -0.70 4.70 -7.30
N THR A 89 -1.04 5.30 -6.16
CA THR A 89 -2.10 4.78 -5.29
C THR A 89 -3.46 4.95 -5.92
N ARG A 90 -3.77 6.11 -6.50
CA ARG A 90 -5.03 6.30 -7.24
C ARG A 90 -5.21 5.25 -8.34
N GLN A 91 -4.19 5.03 -9.18
CA GLN A 91 -4.21 3.98 -10.20
C GLN A 91 -4.45 2.58 -9.61
N CYS A 92 -3.91 2.29 -8.41
CA CYS A 92 -4.20 1.03 -7.73
C CYS A 92 -5.66 0.95 -7.28
N LEU A 93 -6.20 2.02 -6.71
CA LEU A 93 -7.60 2.09 -6.28
C LEU A 93 -8.56 1.93 -7.45
N GLU A 94 -8.31 2.58 -8.59
CA GLU A 94 -9.11 2.44 -9.81
C GLU A 94 -9.14 1.00 -10.35
N ILE A 95 -8.03 0.26 -10.21
CA ILE A 95 -8.00 -1.16 -10.60
C ILE A 95 -8.78 -1.99 -9.58
N MET A 96 -8.52 -1.78 -8.28
CA MET A 96 -9.10 -2.58 -7.21
C MET A 96 -10.61 -2.32 -7.01
N SER A 97 -11.12 -1.14 -7.34
CA SER A 97 -12.55 -0.82 -7.28
C SER A 97 -13.39 -1.71 -8.21
N THR A 98 -12.77 -2.25 -9.26
CA THR A 98 -13.39 -3.21 -10.19
C THR A 98 -13.17 -4.67 -9.81
N CYS A 99 -12.50 -4.94 -8.69
CA CYS A 99 -12.12 -6.28 -8.24
C CYS A 99 -12.88 -6.67 -6.96
N ASN A 100 -13.00 -7.98 -6.70
CA ASN A 100 -13.63 -8.48 -5.48
C ASN A 100 -12.64 -8.44 -4.31
N CYS A 101 -12.46 -7.26 -3.69
CA CYS A 101 -11.65 -7.08 -2.49
C CYS A 101 -12.15 -5.93 -1.63
N ARG A 102 -11.63 -5.84 -0.40
CA ARG A 102 -11.86 -4.72 0.52
C ARG A 102 -10.54 -4.01 0.78
N ILE A 103 -10.53 -2.69 0.70
CA ILE A 103 -9.30 -1.91 0.83
C ILE A 103 -9.23 -1.31 2.24
N GLN A 104 -8.09 -1.46 2.91
CA GLN A 104 -7.81 -0.81 4.18
C GLN A 104 -6.69 0.22 3.97
N ILE A 105 -6.99 1.49 4.23
CA ILE A 105 -6.06 2.62 4.09
C ILE A 105 -5.77 3.21 5.46
N ILE A 106 -4.49 3.42 5.74
CA ILE A 106 -4.00 4.21 6.86
C ILE A 106 -2.99 5.20 6.28
N THR A 107 -3.20 6.50 6.50
CA THR A 107 -2.31 7.54 5.97
C THR A 107 -2.25 8.74 6.90
N LYS A 108 -1.15 9.50 6.84
CA LYS A 108 -1.03 10.84 7.43
C LYS A 108 -1.36 11.98 6.47
N SER A 109 -1.62 11.67 5.21
CA SER A 109 -1.80 12.66 4.16
C SER A 109 -3.28 12.96 3.93
N SER A 110 -3.60 14.25 3.76
CA SER A 110 -4.92 14.68 3.30
C SER A 110 -5.19 14.36 1.83
N LEU A 111 -4.17 13.94 1.06
CA LEU A 111 -4.33 13.57 -0.36
C LEU A 111 -5.33 12.42 -0.58
N VAL A 112 -5.62 11.61 0.45
CA VAL A 112 -6.68 10.59 0.37
C VAL A 112 -8.03 11.18 -0.02
N THR A 113 -8.31 12.43 0.36
CA THR A 113 -9.57 13.12 0.02
C THR A 113 -9.74 13.36 -1.48
N ARG A 114 -8.65 13.41 -2.26
CA ARG A 114 -8.68 13.50 -3.72
C ARG A 114 -9.38 12.30 -4.37
N ASP A 115 -9.30 11.15 -3.71
CA ASP A 115 -9.74 9.87 -4.27
C ASP A 115 -11.09 9.42 -3.67
N ILE A 116 -11.85 10.33 -3.05
CA ILE A 116 -13.18 10.04 -2.48
C ILE A 116 -14.19 9.53 -3.51
N ASP A 117 -13.98 9.81 -4.79
CA ASP A 117 -14.83 9.37 -5.89
C ASP A 117 -14.68 7.86 -6.20
N ILE A 118 -13.63 7.22 -5.70
CA ILE A 118 -13.29 5.81 -5.96
C ILE A 118 -13.11 4.97 -4.69
N LEU A 119 -13.38 5.55 -3.52
CA LEU A 119 -13.35 4.89 -2.20
C LEU A 119 -14.77 4.57 -1.73
#